data_AF-A0A1Y2ABN9-F1
#
_entry.id   AF-A0A1Y2ABN9-F1
#
_cell.length_a   1.000
_cell.length_b   1.000
_cell.length_c   1.000
_cell.angle_alpha   90.00
_cell.angle_beta   90.00
_cell.angle_gamma   90.00
#
_symmetry.space_group_name_H-M   'P 1'
#
loop_
_entity.id
_entity.type
_entity.pdbx_description
1 polymer ?
#
loop_
_entity_poly.entity_id
_entity_poly.type
_entity_poly.pdbx_seq_one_letter_code
_entity_poly.pdbx_strand_id
1 'polypeptide(L)'
;MVKRLCVKSIDNAIQDWENNPKDDKWLKKAEKYIKELADMDINQVKLFSYLASIYLKQEKFSKAKEAFERCIELSNNQKLKEKYTIDVIITIIHIINQNNNNNNNNNNIEENCYEAIKLLQNLRHLTGHYTIRTLQMLEFFYSKIIEKEINIETKEKILIEFHDLLNLPEISLNFDFHFKILNSLRYYDFESCWSHIIKHSWDYRNNLEWNQLVRNYLDSFETTFWNEVYNKSKNKELLKLEVWVEYIFALDNIIRIYFENDKEVEEELVKLMGVINNNIPTSEDELINEDSFAVKEEFMARYNMHSAINAEKKMRECKRCDKIWYSTIKKSLTYWKLCFACK
;
A
#
# COMPACT_ATOMS: atom_id res chain seq x y z
N MET A 1 -31.85 -10.34 34.49
CA MET A 1 -30.60 -9.97 35.20
C MET A 1 -29.45 -10.94 34.90
N VAL A 2 -29.63 -12.26 35.12
CA VAL A 2 -28.61 -13.31 34.86
C VAL A 2 -28.04 -13.26 33.45
N LYS A 3 -28.88 -13.11 32.42
CA LYS A 3 -28.42 -13.08 31.01
C LYS A 3 -27.46 -11.93 30.69
N ARG A 4 -27.73 -10.73 31.23
CA ARG A 4 -26.86 -9.56 31.05
C ARG A 4 -25.51 -9.74 31.76
N LEU A 5 -25.51 -10.39 32.94
CA LEU A 5 -24.27 -10.68 33.68
C LEU A 5 -23.38 -11.67 32.93
N CYS A 6 -23.96 -12.72 32.33
CA CYS A 6 -23.22 -13.68 31.54
C CYS A 6 -22.63 -13.06 30.27
N VAL A 7 -23.40 -12.24 29.53
CA VAL A 7 -22.88 -11.53 28.34
C VAL A 7 -21.73 -10.59 28.72
N LYS A 8 -21.85 -9.84 29.82
CA LYS A 8 -20.78 -8.98 30.33
C LYS A 8 -19.53 -9.77 30.74
N SER A 9 -19.72 -10.94 31.36
CA SER A 9 -18.60 -11.82 31.71
C SER A 9 -17.88 -12.36 30.47
N ILE A 10 -18.59 -12.65 29.39
CA ILE A 10 -18.01 -13.09 28.12
C ILE A 10 -17.29 -11.91 27.45
N ASP A 11 -17.90 -10.73 27.43
CA ASP A 11 -17.30 -9.50 26.90
C ASP A 11 -15.94 -9.22 27.57
N ASN A 12 -15.92 -9.21 28.90
CA ASN A 12 -14.72 -8.99 29.68
C ASN A 12 -13.65 -10.06 29.41
N ALA A 13 -14.05 -11.33 29.31
CA ALA A 13 -13.11 -12.41 29.03
C ALA A 13 -12.49 -12.31 27.63
N ILE A 14 -13.26 -11.85 26.63
CA ILE A 14 -12.76 -11.63 25.27
C ILE A 14 -11.82 -10.42 25.23
N GLN A 15 -12.16 -9.33 25.94
CA GLN A 15 -11.35 -8.11 26.00
C GLN A 15 -10.03 -8.32 26.75
N ASP A 16 -10.02 -9.15 27.80
CA ASP A 16 -8.85 -9.43 28.64
C ASP A 16 -8.16 -10.76 28.29
N TRP A 17 -8.36 -11.25 27.07
CA TRP A 17 -7.90 -12.59 26.70
C TRP A 17 -6.37 -12.75 26.78
N GLU A 18 -5.62 -11.70 26.45
CA GLU A 18 -4.15 -11.73 26.47
C GLU A 18 -3.60 -11.89 27.90
N ASN A 19 -4.22 -11.24 28.88
CA ASN A 19 -3.78 -11.32 30.28
C ASN A 19 -4.41 -12.52 31.01
N ASN A 20 -5.53 -13.03 30.52
CA ASN A 20 -6.33 -14.03 31.22
C ASN A 20 -7.02 -15.02 30.25
N PRO A 21 -6.22 -15.84 29.53
CA PRO A 21 -6.76 -16.79 28.55
C PRO A 21 -7.66 -17.82 29.25
N LYS A 22 -8.74 -18.20 28.56
CA LYS A 22 -9.68 -19.20 29.09
C LYS A 22 -9.43 -20.56 28.46
N ASP A 23 -9.72 -21.60 29.23
CA ASP A 23 -9.56 -22.98 28.81
C ASP A 23 -10.68 -23.44 27.85
N ASP A 24 -10.49 -24.60 27.25
CA ASP A 24 -11.45 -25.23 26.34
C ASP A 24 -12.82 -25.45 26.98
N LYS A 25 -12.84 -25.75 28.30
CA LYS A 25 -14.07 -25.99 29.04
C LYS A 25 -14.89 -24.70 29.11
N TRP A 26 -14.25 -23.58 29.38
CA TRP A 26 -14.88 -22.26 29.36
C TRP A 26 -15.35 -21.90 27.95
N LEU A 27 -14.52 -22.11 26.92
CA LEU A 27 -14.87 -21.83 25.53
C LEU A 27 -16.11 -22.61 25.07
N LYS A 28 -16.17 -23.92 25.37
CA LYS A 28 -17.35 -24.76 25.05
C LYS A 28 -18.61 -24.29 25.79
N LYS A 29 -18.48 -23.88 27.06
CA LYS A 29 -19.61 -23.37 27.84
C LYS A 29 -20.10 -22.02 27.28
N ALA A 30 -19.18 -21.12 26.93
CA ALA A 30 -19.51 -19.83 26.34
C ALA A 30 -20.17 -19.98 24.96
N GLU A 31 -19.65 -20.88 24.11
CA GLU A 31 -20.24 -21.22 22.80
C GLU A 31 -21.70 -21.67 22.95
N LYS A 32 -21.97 -22.64 23.84
CA LYS A 32 -23.32 -23.15 24.08
C LYS A 32 -24.26 -22.02 24.53
N TYR A 33 -23.78 -21.21 25.47
CA TYR A 33 -24.57 -20.12 26.03
C TYR A 33 -24.92 -19.03 25.01
N ILE A 34 -23.97 -18.64 24.16
CA ILE A 34 -24.22 -17.64 23.12
C ILE A 34 -25.22 -18.16 22.09
N LYS A 35 -25.17 -19.44 21.70
CA LYS A 35 -26.15 -20.03 20.79
C LYS A 35 -27.57 -19.95 21.35
N GLU A 36 -27.75 -20.34 22.62
CA GLU A 36 -29.05 -20.23 23.31
C GLU A 36 -29.58 -18.79 23.38
N LEU A 37 -28.69 -17.79 23.42
CA LEU A 37 -29.07 -16.37 23.38
C LEU A 37 -29.35 -15.87 21.96
N ALA A 38 -28.64 -16.37 20.95
CA ALA A 38 -28.83 -15.99 19.56
C ALA A 38 -30.22 -16.38 19.06
N ASP A 39 -30.75 -17.53 19.50
CA ASP A 39 -32.11 -17.99 19.22
C ASP A 39 -33.21 -17.04 19.73
N MET A 40 -32.87 -16.08 20.59
CA MET A 40 -33.80 -15.10 21.15
C MET A 40 -33.82 -13.77 20.39
N ASP A 41 -33.05 -13.63 19.32
CA ASP A 41 -33.03 -12.46 18.42
C ASP A 41 -32.71 -11.11 19.10
N ILE A 42 -32.00 -11.12 20.22
CA ILE A 42 -31.60 -9.90 20.94
C ILE A 42 -30.13 -9.62 20.68
N ASN A 43 -29.84 -8.47 20.06
CA ASN A 43 -28.48 -7.96 19.85
C ASN A 43 -27.60 -8.94 19.04
N GLN A 44 -28.16 -9.46 17.94
CA GLN A 44 -27.56 -10.51 17.14
C GLN A 44 -26.13 -10.18 16.68
N VAL A 45 -25.86 -8.96 16.20
CA VAL A 45 -24.51 -8.53 15.77
C VAL A 45 -23.48 -8.77 16.88
N LYS A 46 -23.79 -8.36 18.12
CA LYS A 46 -22.87 -8.52 19.25
C LYS A 46 -22.70 -10.00 19.61
N LEU A 47 -23.77 -10.77 19.63
CA LEU A 47 -23.71 -12.22 19.92
C LEU A 47 -22.93 -13.00 18.87
N PHE A 48 -23.14 -12.73 17.58
CA PHE A 48 -22.37 -13.35 16.51
C PHE A 48 -20.89 -12.96 16.58
N SER A 49 -20.56 -11.71 16.94
CA SER A 49 -19.16 -11.30 17.09
C SER A 49 -18.44 -12.04 18.23
N TYR A 50 -19.15 -12.36 19.31
CA TYR A 50 -18.61 -13.20 20.38
C TYR A 50 -18.47 -14.65 19.97
N LEU A 51 -19.46 -15.17 19.24
CA LEU A 51 -19.41 -16.53 18.73
C LEU A 51 -18.22 -16.71 17.78
N ALA A 52 -18.01 -15.75 16.88
CA ALA A 52 -16.86 -15.70 15.97
C ALA A 52 -15.54 -15.67 16.73
N SER A 53 -15.43 -14.79 17.74
CA SER A 53 -14.24 -14.69 18.59
C SER A 53 -13.93 -15.99 19.33
N ILE A 54 -14.95 -16.66 19.86
CA ILE A 54 -14.80 -17.97 20.52
C ILE A 54 -14.33 -19.02 19.52
N TYR A 55 -14.91 -19.05 18.32
CA TYR A 55 -14.49 -19.97 17.27
C TYR A 55 -13.04 -19.75 16.82
N LEU A 56 -12.57 -18.49 16.74
CA LEU A 56 -11.16 -18.19 16.51
C LEU A 56 -10.27 -18.80 17.58
N LYS A 57 -10.63 -18.64 18.87
CA LYS A 57 -9.85 -19.22 19.99
C LYS A 57 -9.89 -20.74 20.04
N GLN A 58 -10.92 -21.35 19.48
CA GLN A 58 -11.04 -22.80 19.32
C GLN A 58 -10.43 -23.32 18.01
N GLU A 59 -9.79 -22.45 17.21
CA GLU A 59 -9.24 -22.77 15.88
C GLU A 59 -10.27 -23.34 14.89
N LYS A 60 -11.55 -23.04 15.10
CA LYS A 60 -12.65 -23.41 14.19
C LYS A 60 -12.86 -22.31 13.15
N PHE A 61 -11.84 -22.04 12.34
CA PHE A 61 -11.79 -20.84 11.50
C PHE A 61 -12.95 -20.72 10.50
N SER A 62 -13.40 -21.82 9.86
CA SER A 62 -14.56 -21.77 8.96
C SER A 62 -15.83 -21.28 9.66
N LYS A 63 -16.06 -21.70 10.92
CA LYS A 63 -17.22 -21.25 11.70
C LYS A 63 -17.05 -19.81 12.19
N ALA A 64 -15.82 -19.39 12.48
CA ALA A 64 -15.54 -18.00 12.84
C ALA A 64 -15.85 -17.07 11.66
N LYS A 65 -15.45 -17.47 10.45
CA LYS A 65 -15.70 -16.74 9.21
C LYS A 65 -17.20 -16.51 9.00
N GLU A 66 -18.00 -17.57 9.00
CA GLU A 66 -19.47 -17.51 8.86
C GLU A 66 -20.12 -16.60 9.90
N ALA A 67 -19.62 -16.63 11.15
CA ALA A 67 -20.15 -15.80 12.22
C ALA A 67 -19.81 -14.30 12.03
N PHE A 68 -18.62 -13.97 11.52
CA PHE A 68 -18.28 -12.58 11.17
C PHE A 68 -19.03 -12.08 9.94
N GLU A 69 -19.23 -12.92 8.92
CA GLU A 69 -20.04 -12.58 7.73
C GLU A 69 -21.48 -12.20 8.15
N ARG A 70 -22.09 -12.98 9.05
CA ARG A 70 -23.38 -12.61 9.65
C ARG A 70 -23.34 -11.27 10.39
N CYS A 71 -22.23 -10.91 11.03
CA CYS A 71 -22.10 -9.59 11.67
C CYS A 71 -22.10 -8.46 10.63
N ILE A 72 -21.51 -8.68 9.45
CA ILE A 72 -21.50 -7.71 8.35
C ILE A 72 -22.91 -7.53 7.79
N GLU A 73 -23.63 -8.64 7.56
CA GLU A 73 -25.00 -8.66 7.04
C GLU A 73 -25.98 -7.94 7.97
N LEU A 74 -25.88 -8.20 9.27
CA LEU A 74 -26.81 -7.67 10.28
C LEU A 74 -26.46 -6.25 10.74
N SER A 75 -25.25 -5.77 10.47
CA SER A 75 -24.83 -4.44 10.87
C SER A 75 -25.36 -3.38 9.90
N ASN A 76 -26.01 -2.33 10.43
CA ASN A 76 -26.31 -1.11 9.66
C ASN A 76 -25.23 -0.03 9.82
N ASN A 77 -24.21 -0.27 10.66
CA ASN A 77 -23.16 0.69 10.96
C ASN A 77 -21.91 0.40 10.10
N GLN A 78 -21.48 1.41 9.34
CA GLN A 78 -20.34 1.32 8.43
C GLN A 78 -19.02 0.96 9.13
N LYS A 79 -18.73 1.56 10.30
CA LYS A 79 -17.52 1.24 11.07
C LYS A 79 -17.52 -0.20 11.58
N LEU A 80 -18.69 -0.72 11.95
CA LEU A 80 -18.81 -2.13 12.32
C LEU A 80 -18.65 -3.06 11.11
N LYS A 81 -19.22 -2.71 9.94
CA LYS A 81 -19.01 -3.48 8.70
C LYS A 81 -17.54 -3.54 8.32
N GLU A 82 -16.84 -2.40 8.37
CA GLU A 82 -15.40 -2.33 8.15
C GLU A 82 -14.64 -3.25 9.11
N LYS A 83 -14.88 -3.09 10.43
CA LYS A 83 -14.26 -3.94 11.45
C LYS A 83 -14.46 -5.43 11.17
N TYR A 84 -15.70 -5.86 10.95
CA TYR A 84 -15.98 -7.28 10.75
C TYR A 84 -15.48 -7.81 9.40
N THR A 85 -15.39 -6.96 8.37
CA THR A 85 -14.74 -7.32 7.09
C THR A 85 -13.26 -7.62 7.31
N ILE A 86 -12.56 -6.80 8.10
CA ILE A 86 -11.17 -7.06 8.52
C ILE A 86 -11.08 -8.38 9.29
N ASP A 87 -12.00 -8.64 10.21
CA ASP A 87 -12.03 -9.89 10.98
C ASP A 87 -12.27 -11.14 10.09
N VAL A 88 -13.10 -11.04 9.04
CA VAL A 88 -13.26 -12.10 8.02
C VAL A 88 -11.93 -12.34 7.29
N ILE A 89 -11.28 -11.28 6.80
CA ILE A 89 -9.99 -11.39 6.09
C ILE A 89 -8.92 -12.06 6.97
N ILE A 90 -8.82 -11.67 8.24
CA ILE A 90 -7.90 -12.30 9.22
C ILE A 90 -8.23 -13.79 9.39
N THR A 91 -9.52 -14.13 9.44
CA THR A 91 -9.95 -15.52 9.56
C THR A 91 -9.54 -16.33 8.33
N ILE A 92 -9.66 -15.76 7.12
CA ILE A 92 -9.18 -16.37 5.88
C ILE A 92 -7.67 -16.60 5.93
N ILE A 93 -6.88 -15.65 6.44
CA ILE A 93 -5.43 -15.81 6.64
C ILE A 93 -5.14 -17.04 7.52
N HIS A 94 -5.88 -17.22 8.61
CA HIS A 94 -5.74 -18.40 9.47
C HIS A 94 -6.11 -19.71 8.75
N ILE A 95 -7.19 -19.72 7.94
CA ILE A 95 -7.59 -20.88 7.13
C ILE A 95 -6.47 -21.28 6.16
N ILE A 96 -5.89 -20.30 5.44
CA ILE A 96 -4.79 -20.55 4.50
C ILE A 96 -3.56 -21.12 5.23
N ASN A 97 -3.20 -20.54 6.37
CA ASN A 97 -2.05 -21.01 7.16
C ASN A 97 -2.28 -22.42 7.73
N GLN A 98 -3.49 -22.76 8.17
CA GLN A 98 -3.82 -24.11 8.64
C GLN A 98 -3.78 -25.13 7.50
N ASN A 99 -4.29 -24.77 6.32
CA ASN A 99 -4.25 -25.62 5.13
C ASN A 99 -2.82 -25.86 4.64
N ASN A 100 -1.92 -24.89 4.80
CA ASN A 100 -0.51 -25.06 4.44
C ASN A 100 0.20 -26.18 5.21
N ASN A 101 -0.23 -26.48 6.43
CA ASN A 101 0.33 -27.58 7.21
C ASN A 101 -0.23 -28.95 6.79
N ASN A 102 -1.35 -28.96 6.05
CA ASN A 102 -2.06 -30.15 5.61
C ASN A 102 -1.96 -30.25 4.07
N ASN A 103 -0.88 -30.84 3.55
CA ASN A 103 -0.42 -30.90 2.14
C ASN A 103 -1.42 -31.29 1.00
N ASN A 104 -2.73 -31.39 1.23
CA ASN A 104 -3.69 -32.00 0.31
C ASN A 104 -4.77 -31.08 -0.29
N ASN A 105 -4.74 -29.75 -0.14
CA ASN A 105 -5.85 -28.89 -0.63
C ASN A 105 -5.42 -27.53 -1.24
N ASN A 106 -4.76 -27.55 -2.40
CA ASN A 106 -4.41 -26.32 -3.13
C ASN A 106 -5.65 -25.54 -3.63
N ASN A 107 -6.71 -26.22 -4.09
CA ASN A 107 -7.92 -25.57 -4.62
C ASN A 107 -8.62 -24.67 -3.58
N ASN A 108 -8.51 -25.01 -2.30
CA ASN A 108 -9.10 -24.21 -1.23
C ASN A 108 -8.32 -22.91 -0.99
N ILE A 109 -7.01 -22.87 -1.27
CA ILE A 109 -6.20 -21.66 -1.09
C ILE A 109 -6.57 -20.61 -2.13
N GLU A 110 -6.77 -21.02 -3.39
CA GLU A 110 -7.13 -20.11 -4.49
C GLU A 110 -8.45 -19.38 -4.21
N GLU A 111 -9.49 -20.12 -3.83
CA GLU A 111 -10.81 -19.57 -3.52
C GLU A 111 -10.76 -18.60 -2.33
N ASN A 112 -10.04 -18.98 -1.27
CA ASN A 112 -9.84 -18.13 -0.10
C ASN A 112 -9.06 -16.84 -0.43
N CYS A 113 -8.01 -16.91 -1.25
CA CYS A 113 -7.29 -15.72 -1.71
C CYS A 113 -8.20 -14.80 -2.53
N TYR A 114 -8.96 -15.36 -3.47
CA TYR A 114 -9.87 -14.60 -4.33
C TYR A 114 -10.96 -13.90 -3.51
N GLU A 115 -11.54 -14.60 -2.55
CA GLU A 115 -12.52 -14.03 -1.63
C GLU A 115 -11.94 -12.89 -0.79
N ALA A 116 -10.75 -13.08 -0.22
CA ALA A 116 -10.09 -12.03 0.56
C ALA A 116 -9.81 -10.78 -0.27
N ILE A 117 -9.39 -10.92 -1.53
CA ILE A 117 -9.16 -9.78 -2.44
C ILE A 117 -10.46 -9.01 -2.67
N LYS A 118 -11.58 -9.71 -2.92
CA LYS A 118 -12.88 -9.05 -3.06
C LYS A 118 -13.31 -8.31 -1.79
N LEU A 119 -13.06 -8.89 -0.62
CA LEU A 119 -13.33 -8.23 0.65
C LEU A 119 -12.46 -6.99 0.83
N LEU A 120 -11.19 -7.04 0.43
CA LEU A 120 -10.27 -5.90 0.44
C LEU A 120 -10.75 -4.79 -0.53
N GLN A 121 -11.21 -5.15 -1.73
CA GLN A 121 -11.83 -4.20 -2.69
C GLN A 121 -13.07 -3.53 -2.07
N ASN A 122 -13.96 -4.31 -1.46
CA ASN A 122 -15.15 -3.78 -0.78
C ASN A 122 -14.79 -2.87 0.40
N LEU A 123 -13.74 -3.23 1.16
CA LEU A 123 -13.28 -2.42 2.28
C LEU A 123 -12.85 -1.02 1.82
N ARG A 124 -12.15 -0.92 0.67
CA ARG A 124 -11.81 0.37 0.06
C ARG A 124 -13.06 1.18 -0.26
N HIS A 125 -14.06 0.58 -0.88
CA HIS A 125 -15.32 1.28 -1.19
C HIS A 125 -16.01 1.81 0.09
N LEU A 126 -15.81 1.13 1.22
CA LEU A 126 -16.33 1.55 2.51
C LEU A 126 -15.48 2.64 3.19
N THR A 127 -14.16 2.60 3.11
CA THR A 127 -13.26 3.50 3.88
C THR A 127 -12.70 4.67 3.08
N GLY A 128 -12.68 4.55 1.75
CA GLY A 128 -12.06 5.50 0.83
C GLY A 128 -10.52 5.40 0.74
N HIS A 129 -9.87 4.71 1.68
CA HIS A 129 -8.41 4.57 1.76
C HIS A 129 -8.02 3.24 2.41
N TYR A 130 -6.78 2.79 2.21
CA TYR A 130 -6.23 1.62 2.89
C TYR A 130 -5.36 1.97 4.08
N THR A 131 -5.53 1.20 5.15
CA THR A 131 -4.65 1.27 6.32
C THR A 131 -3.37 0.46 6.08
N ILE A 132 -2.30 0.75 6.82
CA ILE A 132 -1.06 -0.05 6.79
C ILE A 132 -1.35 -1.54 7.03
N ARG A 133 -2.28 -1.86 7.94
CA ARG A 133 -2.69 -3.23 8.22
C ARG A 133 -3.32 -3.90 7.00
N THR A 134 -4.10 -3.15 6.22
CA THR A 134 -4.70 -3.64 4.97
C THR A 134 -3.63 -3.94 3.91
N LEU A 135 -2.59 -3.09 3.82
CA LEU A 135 -1.44 -3.33 2.94
C LEU A 135 -0.68 -4.61 3.32
N GLN A 136 -0.44 -4.83 4.61
CA GLN A 136 0.20 -6.06 5.10
C GLN A 136 -0.61 -7.32 4.76
N MET A 137 -1.95 -7.23 4.77
CA MET A 137 -2.81 -8.34 4.33
C MET A 137 -2.67 -8.60 2.84
N LEU A 138 -2.62 -7.55 2.00
CA LEU A 138 -2.39 -7.69 0.56
C LEU A 138 -1.05 -8.39 0.28
N GLU A 139 0.02 -7.99 0.96
CA GLU A 139 1.34 -8.63 0.85
C GLU A 139 1.32 -10.10 1.26
N PHE A 140 0.58 -10.44 2.33
CA PHE A 140 0.38 -11.83 2.74
C PHE A 140 -0.29 -12.65 1.64
N PHE A 141 -1.40 -12.19 1.06
CA PHE A 141 -2.09 -12.96 0.02
C PHE A 141 -1.24 -13.06 -1.24
N TYR A 142 -0.60 -11.98 -1.66
CA TYR A 142 0.34 -11.99 -2.79
C TYR A 142 1.44 -13.03 -2.61
N SER A 143 2.14 -13.03 -1.46
CA SER A 143 3.19 -14.02 -1.19
C SER A 143 2.66 -15.45 -1.26
N LYS A 144 1.44 -15.71 -0.75
CA LYS A 144 0.81 -17.04 -0.89
C LYS A 144 0.46 -17.41 -2.32
N ILE A 145 0.09 -16.46 -3.15
CA ILE A 145 -0.20 -16.69 -4.57
C ILE A 145 1.09 -16.98 -5.36
N ILE A 146 2.20 -16.34 -5.00
CA ILE A 146 3.49 -16.54 -5.67
C ILE A 146 4.18 -17.83 -5.19
N GLU A 147 4.16 -18.13 -3.89
CA GLU A 147 4.82 -19.30 -3.29
C GLU A 147 4.17 -20.64 -3.68
N LYS A 148 2.89 -20.63 -4.05
CA LYS A 148 2.13 -21.86 -4.32
C LYS A 148 2.04 -22.16 -5.80
N GLU A 149 1.99 -23.45 -6.13
CA GLU A 149 1.64 -23.99 -7.45
C GLU A 149 0.13 -23.81 -7.73
N ILE A 150 -0.34 -22.57 -7.62
CA ILE A 150 -1.67 -22.16 -8.09
C ILE A 150 -1.70 -22.33 -9.61
N ASN A 151 -2.84 -22.76 -10.14
CA ASN A 151 -3.03 -22.86 -11.57
C ASN A 151 -2.70 -21.52 -12.25
N ILE A 152 -1.89 -21.54 -13.32
CA ILE A 152 -1.40 -20.32 -13.99
C ILE A 152 -2.55 -19.39 -14.42
N GLU A 153 -3.65 -19.94 -14.94
CA GLU A 153 -4.78 -19.15 -15.41
C GLU A 153 -5.52 -18.47 -14.23
N THR A 154 -5.68 -19.19 -13.12
CA THR A 154 -6.26 -18.61 -11.90
C THR A 154 -5.33 -17.57 -11.29
N LYS A 155 -4.02 -17.83 -11.30
CA LYS A 155 -2.98 -16.92 -10.80
C LYS A 155 -3.01 -15.59 -11.54
N GLU A 156 -3.08 -15.60 -12.87
CA GLU A 156 -3.17 -14.38 -13.67
C GLU A 156 -4.43 -13.58 -13.36
N LYS A 157 -5.60 -14.22 -13.29
CA LYS A 157 -6.86 -13.55 -12.92
C LYS A 157 -6.77 -12.89 -11.53
N ILE A 158 -6.23 -13.61 -10.56
CA ILE A 158 -6.03 -13.10 -9.20
C ILE A 158 -5.05 -11.92 -9.20
N LEU A 159 -3.95 -12.01 -9.96
CA LEU A 159 -2.97 -10.94 -10.05
C LEU A 159 -3.53 -9.69 -10.76
N ILE A 160 -4.42 -9.85 -11.74
CA ILE A 160 -5.13 -8.74 -12.39
C ILE A 160 -6.03 -8.02 -11.38
N GLU A 161 -6.80 -8.76 -10.58
CA GLU A 161 -7.64 -8.20 -9.52
C GLU A 161 -6.80 -7.49 -8.44
N PHE A 162 -5.63 -8.03 -8.14
CA PHE A 162 -4.62 -7.37 -7.31
C PHE A 162 -4.11 -6.07 -7.95
N HIS A 163 -3.83 -6.07 -9.25
CA HIS A 163 -3.40 -4.89 -9.97
C HIS A 163 -4.48 -3.79 -9.97
N ASP A 164 -5.76 -4.16 -10.09
CA ASP A 164 -6.85 -3.18 -9.98
C ASP A 164 -6.93 -2.57 -8.57
N LEU A 165 -6.53 -3.32 -7.55
CA LEU A 165 -6.25 -2.75 -6.23
C LEU A 165 -5.06 -1.80 -6.27
N LEU A 166 -3.98 -2.12 -6.98
CA LEU A 166 -2.77 -1.30 -7.08
C LEU A 166 -2.93 0.03 -7.82
N ASN A 167 -3.99 0.22 -8.60
CA ASN A 167 -4.40 1.54 -9.10
C ASN A 167 -4.87 2.49 -7.97
N LEU A 168 -4.55 2.14 -6.73
CA LEU A 168 -4.73 2.94 -5.54
C LEU A 168 -3.51 3.76 -5.19
N PRO A 169 -3.73 5.01 -4.79
CA PRO A 169 -2.67 5.87 -4.32
C PRO A 169 -1.85 5.30 -3.15
N GLU A 170 -2.50 4.70 -2.16
CA GLU A 170 -1.84 4.20 -0.95
C GLU A 170 -0.93 3.01 -1.24
N ILE A 171 -1.24 2.22 -2.28
CA ILE A 171 -0.39 1.10 -2.69
C ILE A 171 0.65 1.54 -3.72
N SER A 172 0.38 2.56 -4.53
CA SER A 172 1.38 3.18 -5.41
C SER A 172 2.59 3.74 -4.64
N LEU A 173 2.43 4.01 -3.35
CA LEU A 173 3.48 4.44 -2.43
C LEU A 173 4.30 3.28 -1.84
N ASN A 174 3.84 2.03 -1.98
CA ASN A 174 4.63 0.82 -1.71
C ASN A 174 5.18 0.28 -3.03
N PHE A 175 6.21 0.99 -3.54
CA PHE A 175 6.81 0.74 -4.85
C PHE A 175 7.24 -0.72 -5.02
N ASP A 176 7.89 -1.30 -4.00
CA ASP A 176 8.36 -2.68 -4.00
C ASP A 176 7.23 -3.68 -4.24
N PHE A 177 6.09 -3.46 -3.57
CA PHE A 177 4.95 -4.36 -3.69
C PHE A 177 4.27 -4.23 -5.05
N HIS A 178 4.11 -3.00 -5.55
CA HIS A 178 3.57 -2.75 -6.88
C HIS A 178 4.46 -3.40 -7.96
N PHE A 179 5.77 -3.20 -7.88
CA PHE A 179 6.75 -3.79 -8.79
C PHE A 179 6.70 -5.32 -8.78
N LYS A 180 6.64 -5.94 -7.60
CA LYS A 180 6.50 -7.39 -7.42
C LYS A 180 5.29 -7.95 -8.19
N ILE A 181 4.12 -7.31 -8.07
CA ILE A 181 2.90 -7.74 -8.76
C ILE A 181 3.02 -7.57 -10.28
N LEU A 182 3.47 -6.41 -10.76
CA LEU A 182 3.64 -6.17 -12.20
C LEU A 182 4.63 -7.12 -12.85
N ASN A 183 5.76 -7.38 -12.17
CA ASN A 183 6.75 -8.36 -12.61
C ASN A 183 6.15 -9.78 -12.66
N SER A 184 5.28 -10.12 -11.71
CA SER A 184 4.58 -11.41 -11.69
C SER A 184 3.52 -11.56 -12.78
N LEU A 185 2.89 -10.45 -13.19
CA LEU A 185 1.95 -10.41 -14.32
C LEU A 185 2.63 -10.51 -15.69
N ARG A 186 3.97 -10.52 -15.73
CA ARG A 186 4.75 -10.44 -16.97
C ARG A 186 4.26 -9.29 -17.86
N TYR A 187 3.87 -8.16 -17.25
CA TYR A 187 3.46 -6.99 -18.01
C TYR A 187 4.57 -6.69 -19.03
N TYR A 188 4.13 -6.54 -20.29
CA TYR A 188 5.00 -6.50 -21.46
C TYR A 188 5.97 -5.34 -21.31
N ASP A 189 7.24 -5.72 -21.21
CA ASP A 189 8.39 -4.87 -20.93
C ASP A 189 8.30 -4.01 -19.67
N PHE A 190 9.50 -3.74 -19.21
CA PHE A 190 9.79 -3.29 -17.88
C PHE A 190 9.59 -1.76 -17.78
N GLU A 191 9.81 -1.09 -18.91
CA GLU A 191 9.56 0.33 -19.16
C GLU A 191 8.07 0.65 -19.02
N SER A 192 7.18 -0.25 -19.45
CA SER A 192 5.73 -0.11 -19.27
C SER A 192 5.32 -0.18 -17.79
N CYS A 193 5.93 -1.08 -17.00
CA CYS A 193 5.68 -1.18 -15.56
C CYS A 193 6.06 0.11 -14.83
N TRP A 194 7.22 0.66 -15.20
CA TRP A 194 7.73 1.90 -14.63
C TRP A 194 6.86 3.10 -15.02
N SER A 195 6.51 3.28 -16.30
CA SER A 195 5.62 4.36 -16.73
C SER A 195 4.26 4.31 -16.02
N HIS A 196 3.76 3.12 -15.70
CA HIS A 196 2.51 2.94 -14.95
C HIS A 196 2.63 3.42 -13.51
N ILE A 197 3.67 2.97 -12.79
CA ILE A 197 3.92 3.36 -11.39
C ILE A 197 4.13 4.87 -11.28
N ILE A 198 4.91 5.46 -12.19
CA ILE A 198 5.22 6.88 -12.23
C ILE A 198 3.94 7.70 -12.44
N LYS A 199 3.15 7.36 -13.45
CA LYS A 199 1.89 8.04 -13.76
C LYS A 199 0.92 8.02 -12.58
N HIS A 200 0.74 6.87 -11.93
CA HIS A 200 -0.16 6.76 -10.79
C HIS A 200 0.35 7.49 -9.55
N SER A 201 1.68 7.49 -9.34
CA SER A 201 2.27 8.28 -8.28
C SER A 201 2.06 9.79 -8.51
N TRP A 202 1.95 10.26 -9.76
CA TRP A 202 1.78 11.69 -10.09
C TRP A 202 0.36 12.21 -9.86
N ASP A 203 -0.67 11.45 -10.26
CA ASP A 203 -2.07 11.89 -10.13
C ASP A 203 -2.46 12.17 -8.66
N TYR A 204 -1.77 11.55 -7.71
CA TYR A 204 -2.09 11.67 -6.29
C TYR A 204 -1.24 12.65 -5.47
N ARG A 205 -0.13 13.16 -6.03
CA ARG A 205 0.78 14.13 -5.37
C ARG A 205 0.13 15.48 -5.05
N ASN A 206 -1.13 15.69 -5.45
CA ASN A 206 -1.90 16.91 -5.20
C ASN A 206 -2.84 16.83 -3.97
N ASN A 207 -2.89 15.72 -3.22
CA ASN A 207 -3.78 15.54 -2.07
C ASN A 207 -2.99 15.46 -0.75
N LEU A 208 -2.98 16.55 0.01
CA LEU A 208 -2.07 16.84 1.13
C LEU A 208 -2.45 16.14 2.46
N GLU A 209 -1.97 14.93 2.69
CA GLU A 209 -1.79 14.30 4.03
C GLU A 209 -0.59 13.32 4.00
N TRP A 210 0.62 13.81 3.70
CA TRP A 210 1.68 13.03 3.02
C TRP A 210 2.95 12.67 3.84
N ASN A 211 3.09 13.04 5.11
CA ASN A 211 4.43 13.11 5.74
C ASN A 211 5.15 11.76 5.99
N GLN A 212 4.44 10.71 6.42
CA GLN A 212 5.09 9.43 6.77
C GLN A 212 5.30 8.52 5.54
N LEU A 213 4.41 8.60 4.55
CA LEU A 213 4.42 7.72 3.37
C LEU A 213 5.55 8.08 2.38
N VAL A 214 5.89 9.36 2.24
CA VAL A 214 7.00 9.82 1.37
C VAL A 214 8.35 9.25 1.82
N ARG A 215 8.57 9.17 3.13
CA ARG A 215 9.83 8.64 3.70
C ARG A 215 10.03 7.18 3.29
N ASN A 216 9.00 6.37 3.46
CA ASN A 216 9.04 4.95 3.08
C ASN A 216 9.09 4.76 1.56
N TYR A 217 8.46 5.66 0.80
CA TYR A 217 8.51 5.64 -0.66
C TYR A 217 9.93 5.84 -1.17
N LEU A 218 10.66 6.87 -0.71
CA LEU A 218 12.03 7.14 -1.19
C LEU A 218 13.00 5.98 -0.91
N ASP A 219 12.93 5.38 0.28
CA ASP A 219 13.84 4.30 0.67
C ASP A 219 13.58 3.00 -0.12
N SER A 220 12.30 2.65 -0.32
CA SER A 220 11.92 1.50 -1.15
C SER A 220 12.18 1.76 -2.64
N PHE A 221 11.83 2.95 -3.11
CA PHE A 221 12.08 3.42 -4.48
C PHE A 221 13.55 3.29 -4.86
N GLU A 222 14.47 3.84 -4.08
CA GLU A 222 15.90 3.78 -4.43
C GLU A 222 16.42 2.35 -4.49
N THR A 223 16.05 1.54 -3.48
CA THR A 223 16.52 0.17 -3.38
C THR A 223 16.05 -0.65 -4.58
N THR A 224 14.76 -0.61 -4.88
CA THR A 224 14.20 -1.39 -5.99
C THR A 224 14.56 -0.78 -7.33
N PHE A 225 14.57 0.56 -7.45
CA PHE A 225 14.94 1.22 -8.67
C PHE A 225 16.38 0.86 -9.08
N TRP A 226 17.37 1.09 -8.23
CA TRP A 226 18.75 0.86 -8.66
C TRP A 226 19.07 -0.63 -8.82
N ASN A 227 18.59 -1.48 -7.91
CA ASN A 227 18.97 -2.89 -7.90
C ASN A 227 18.18 -3.74 -8.90
N GLU A 228 16.87 -3.51 -8.97
CA GLU A 228 15.97 -4.31 -9.80
C GLU A 228 15.67 -3.63 -11.13
N VAL A 229 15.58 -2.30 -11.13
CA VAL A 229 15.12 -1.54 -12.30
C VAL A 229 16.30 -1.17 -13.22
N TYR A 230 17.12 -0.20 -12.82
CA TYR A 230 18.20 0.34 -13.61
C TYR A 230 19.19 -0.71 -14.13
N ASN A 231 19.59 -1.66 -13.27
CA ASN A 231 20.62 -2.63 -13.64
C ASN A 231 20.17 -3.65 -14.69
N LYS A 232 18.86 -3.96 -14.74
CA LYS A 232 18.29 -4.97 -15.65
C LYS A 232 17.77 -4.38 -16.96
N SER A 233 17.59 -3.06 -17.03
CA SER A 233 17.11 -2.40 -18.25
C SER A 233 18.16 -2.36 -19.35
N LYS A 234 17.66 -2.46 -20.59
CA LYS A 234 18.44 -2.21 -21.81
C LYS A 234 18.55 -0.72 -22.13
N ASN A 235 17.61 0.10 -21.65
CA ASN A 235 17.56 1.54 -21.86
C ASN A 235 17.85 2.30 -20.55
N LYS A 236 19.10 2.19 -20.10
CA LYS A 236 19.55 2.79 -18.84
C LYS A 236 19.47 4.32 -18.85
N GLU A 237 19.70 4.94 -20.00
CA GLU A 237 19.70 6.40 -20.13
C GLU A 237 18.29 6.99 -20.01
N LEU A 238 17.27 6.38 -20.63
CA LEU A 238 15.87 6.79 -20.42
C LEU A 238 15.47 6.71 -18.94
N LEU A 239 15.85 5.63 -18.25
CA LEU A 239 15.51 5.46 -16.85
C LEU A 239 16.22 6.46 -15.93
N LYS A 240 17.45 6.86 -16.23
CA LYS A 240 18.11 7.95 -15.49
C LYS A 240 17.29 9.23 -15.58
N LEU A 241 16.78 9.55 -16.77
CA LEU A 241 15.95 10.74 -16.98
C LEU A 241 14.62 10.64 -16.24
N GLU A 242 13.95 9.50 -16.24
CA GLU A 242 12.69 9.35 -15.51
C GLU A 242 12.88 9.38 -13.99
N VAL A 243 13.93 8.76 -13.46
CA VAL A 243 14.31 8.87 -12.04
C VAL A 243 14.65 10.30 -11.67
N TRP A 244 15.30 11.02 -12.58
CA TRP A 244 15.62 12.41 -12.36
C TRP A 244 14.36 13.27 -12.23
N VAL A 245 13.35 13.02 -13.07
CA VAL A 245 12.03 13.63 -12.91
C VAL A 245 11.46 13.31 -11.53
N GLU A 246 11.55 12.06 -11.08
CA GLU A 246 11.05 11.65 -9.76
C GLU A 246 11.76 12.33 -8.60
N TYR A 247 13.09 12.42 -8.62
CA TYR A 247 13.83 13.11 -7.57
C TYR A 247 13.52 14.61 -7.52
N ILE A 248 13.36 15.26 -8.68
CA ILE A 248 12.95 16.66 -8.73
C ILE A 248 11.56 16.85 -8.11
N PHE A 249 10.62 15.94 -8.40
CA PHE A 249 9.28 16.01 -7.83
C PHE A 249 9.26 15.68 -6.33
N ALA A 250 10.01 14.68 -5.88
CA ALA A 250 10.18 14.38 -4.47
C ALA A 250 10.73 15.60 -3.73
N LEU A 251 11.69 16.31 -4.34
CA LEU A 251 12.25 17.54 -3.79
C LEU A 251 11.19 18.65 -3.72
N ASP A 252 10.40 18.88 -4.77
CA ASP A 252 9.30 19.87 -4.74
C ASP A 252 8.28 19.57 -3.63
N ASN A 253 7.91 18.29 -3.43
CA ASN A 253 6.97 17.89 -2.40
C ASN A 253 7.54 18.05 -0.98
N ILE A 254 8.77 17.59 -0.73
CA ILE A 254 9.44 17.80 0.57
C ILE A 254 9.56 19.30 0.86
N ILE A 255 9.84 20.12 -0.16
CA ILE A 255 9.87 21.58 -0.03
C ILE A 255 8.50 22.13 0.38
N ARG A 256 7.41 21.71 -0.25
CA ARG A 256 6.05 22.15 0.12
C ARG A 256 5.71 21.78 1.55
N ILE A 257 6.00 20.55 1.96
CA ILE A 257 5.77 20.07 3.33
C ILE A 257 6.64 20.85 4.33
N TYR A 258 7.89 21.16 3.97
CA TYR A 258 8.78 21.98 4.79
C TYR A 258 8.22 23.40 4.97
N PHE A 259 7.66 24.01 3.92
CA PHE A 259 7.01 25.32 4.05
C PHE A 259 5.72 25.30 4.88
N GLU A 260 5.04 24.16 4.95
CA GLU A 260 3.81 24.00 5.74
C GLU A 260 4.10 23.65 7.22
N ASN A 261 5.20 22.93 7.50
CA ASN A 261 5.49 22.35 8.81
C ASN A 261 6.83 22.80 9.45
N ASP A 262 7.55 23.73 8.80
CA ASP A 262 8.75 24.50 9.19
C ASP A 262 10.01 23.74 9.70
N LYS A 263 9.92 22.52 10.27
CA LYS A 263 11.08 21.81 10.87
C LYS A 263 11.10 20.28 10.78
N GLU A 264 9.97 19.60 10.60
CA GLU A 264 9.94 18.12 10.69
C GLU A 264 10.63 17.38 9.52
N VAL A 265 10.99 18.09 8.45
CA VAL A 265 11.42 17.48 7.16
C VAL A 265 12.85 17.82 6.74
N GLU A 266 13.61 18.50 7.60
CA GLU A 266 14.98 18.95 7.27
C GLU A 266 15.95 17.78 7.06
N GLU A 267 15.86 16.73 7.88
CA GLU A 267 16.69 15.54 7.76
C GLU A 267 16.42 14.79 6.44
N GLU A 268 15.14 14.63 6.07
CA GLU A 268 14.74 13.99 4.81
C GLU A 268 15.18 14.78 3.60
N LEU A 269 15.11 16.11 3.67
CA LEU A 269 15.62 16.96 2.61
C LEU A 269 17.13 16.79 2.46
N VAL A 270 17.89 16.80 3.55
CA VAL A 270 19.35 16.60 3.50
C VAL A 270 19.68 15.23 2.91
N LYS A 271 18.93 14.19 3.29
CA LYS A 271 19.07 12.83 2.72
C LYS A 271 18.80 12.83 1.22
N LEU A 272 17.66 13.37 0.79
CA LEU A 272 17.29 13.45 -0.63
C LEU A 272 18.31 14.27 -1.42
N MET A 273 18.80 15.40 -0.88
CA MET A 273 19.86 16.18 -1.51
C MET A 273 21.17 15.38 -1.62
N GLY A 274 21.51 14.58 -0.62
CA GLY A 274 22.66 13.69 -0.66
C GLY A 274 22.55 12.69 -1.81
N VAL A 275 21.39 12.04 -1.95
CA VAL A 275 21.09 11.11 -3.05
C VAL A 275 21.16 11.81 -4.39
N ILE A 276 20.50 12.95 -4.54
CA ILE A 276 20.52 13.81 -5.74
C ILE A 276 21.97 14.14 -6.11
N ASN A 277 22.78 14.63 -5.17
CA ASN A 277 24.15 15.01 -5.48
C ASN A 277 25.07 13.83 -5.83
N ASN A 278 24.80 12.64 -5.30
CA ASN A 278 25.63 11.45 -5.52
C ASN A 278 25.24 10.67 -6.79
N ASN A 279 23.96 10.73 -7.18
CA ASN A 279 23.41 9.92 -8.27
C ASN A 279 23.08 10.75 -9.52
N ILE A 280 23.04 12.08 -9.43
CA ILE A 280 22.80 12.95 -10.59
C ILE A 280 24.11 13.28 -11.30
N PRO A 281 24.16 13.11 -12.63
CA PRO A 281 25.20 13.64 -13.49
C PRO A 281 25.56 15.09 -13.17
N THR A 282 26.85 15.36 -12.98
CA THR A 282 27.33 16.70 -12.65
C THR A 282 27.51 17.59 -13.88
N SER A 283 27.28 17.06 -15.08
CA SER A 283 27.39 17.76 -16.36
C SER A 283 26.41 17.27 -17.44
N GLU A 284 26.25 18.07 -18.49
CA GLU A 284 25.42 17.80 -19.68
C GLU A 284 25.86 16.52 -20.42
N ASP A 285 27.19 16.35 -20.56
CA ASP A 285 27.83 15.24 -21.26
C ASP A 285 27.60 13.88 -20.56
N GLU A 286 27.31 13.90 -19.26
CA GLU A 286 26.99 12.72 -18.45
C GLU A 286 25.49 12.38 -18.45
N LEU A 287 24.63 13.31 -18.87
CA LEU A 287 23.16 13.22 -18.84
C LEU A 287 22.59 12.68 -20.16
N ILE A 288 23.24 12.96 -21.29
CA ILE A 288 22.71 12.67 -22.63
C ILE A 288 23.85 12.19 -23.52
N ASN A 289 24.00 10.87 -23.63
CA ASN A 289 24.83 10.25 -24.67
C ASN A 289 23.99 9.80 -25.90
N GLU A 290 22.67 10.03 -25.89
CA GLU A 290 21.76 9.65 -26.98
C GLU A 290 21.04 10.84 -27.62
N ASP A 291 21.10 10.90 -28.95
CA ASP A 291 20.38 11.82 -29.85
C ASP A 291 18.86 11.59 -29.89
N SER A 292 18.26 10.94 -28.89
CA SER A 292 16.84 10.57 -28.90
C SER A 292 15.93 11.77 -28.63
N PHE A 293 15.58 12.47 -29.71
CA PHE A 293 14.64 13.60 -29.75
C PHE A 293 13.29 13.28 -29.07
N ALA A 294 12.80 12.05 -29.20
CA ALA A 294 11.52 11.61 -28.62
C ALA A 294 11.52 11.61 -27.08
N VAL A 295 12.65 11.26 -26.46
CA VAL A 295 12.79 11.25 -24.99
C VAL A 295 12.81 12.69 -24.45
N LYS A 296 13.43 13.61 -25.20
CA LYS A 296 13.46 15.05 -24.90
C LYS A 296 12.06 15.67 -24.97
N GLU A 297 11.25 15.32 -25.98
CA GLU A 297 9.89 15.86 -26.12
C GLU A 297 8.92 15.36 -25.04
N GLU A 298 8.96 14.08 -24.69
CA GLU A 298 8.09 13.52 -23.64
C GLU A 298 8.39 14.12 -22.25
N PHE A 299 9.67 14.30 -21.93
CA PHE A 299 10.09 15.01 -20.72
C PHE A 299 9.53 16.44 -20.69
N MET A 300 9.59 17.15 -21.83
CA MET A 300 9.11 18.53 -21.95
C MET A 300 7.59 18.66 -21.86
N ALA A 301 6.85 17.73 -22.47
CA ALA A 301 5.40 17.69 -22.36
C ALA A 301 4.98 17.54 -20.89
N ARG A 302 5.61 16.63 -20.16
CA ARG A 302 5.33 16.36 -18.76
C ARG A 302 5.73 17.51 -17.82
N TYR A 303 6.94 18.06 -17.97
CA TYR A 303 7.42 19.18 -17.15
C TYR A 303 6.55 20.45 -17.31
N ASN A 304 6.13 20.76 -18.54
CA ASN A 304 5.28 21.92 -18.82
C ASN A 304 3.82 21.70 -18.36
N MET A 305 3.28 20.49 -18.52
CA MET A 305 1.90 20.16 -18.14
C MET A 305 1.65 20.33 -16.63
N HIS A 306 2.66 20.13 -15.79
CA HIS A 306 2.49 20.10 -14.32
C HIS A 306 2.88 21.39 -13.58
N SER A 307 3.09 22.51 -14.29
CA SER A 307 3.29 23.83 -13.66
C SER A 307 4.47 23.92 -12.67
N ALA A 308 5.52 23.10 -12.81
CA ALA A 308 6.74 23.19 -11.98
C ALA A 308 7.39 24.60 -12.04
N ILE A 309 7.22 25.28 -13.17
CA ILE A 309 7.59 26.69 -13.40
C ILE A 309 6.86 27.65 -12.44
N ASN A 310 5.62 27.35 -12.05
CA ASN A 310 4.87 28.17 -11.08
C ASN A 310 5.35 27.96 -9.64
N ALA A 311 5.81 26.76 -9.28
CA ALA A 311 6.44 26.50 -7.99
C ALA A 311 7.74 27.30 -7.84
N GLU A 312 8.58 27.30 -8.88
CA GLU A 312 9.78 28.14 -8.98
C GLU A 312 9.47 29.64 -8.78
N LYS A 313 8.44 30.15 -9.46
CA LYS A 313 8.03 31.55 -9.36
C LYS A 313 7.62 31.92 -7.93
N LYS A 314 6.77 31.11 -7.30
CA LYS A 314 6.34 31.30 -5.90
C LYS A 314 7.52 31.23 -4.92
N MET A 315 8.51 30.39 -5.19
CA MET A 315 9.71 30.25 -4.35
C MET A 315 10.67 31.44 -4.47
N ARG A 316 10.86 32.00 -5.67
CA ARG A 316 11.62 33.27 -5.86
C ARG A 316 11.00 34.44 -5.09
N GLU A 317 9.69 34.42 -4.91
CA GLU A 317 8.93 35.43 -4.16
C GLU A 317 8.99 35.20 -2.63
N CYS A 318 9.45 34.03 -2.18
CA CYS A 318 9.55 33.68 -0.76
C CYS A 318 10.88 34.17 -0.15
N LYS A 319 10.83 35.25 0.66
CA LYS A 319 12.01 35.92 1.26
C LYS A 319 12.78 35.10 2.32
N ARG A 320 12.33 33.88 2.66
CA ARG A 320 12.89 33.02 3.71
C ARG A 320 13.82 31.90 3.21
N CYS A 321 13.99 31.73 1.90
CA CYS A 321 14.84 30.65 1.38
C CYS A 321 16.33 30.89 1.69
N ASP A 322 16.91 30.00 2.49
CA ASP A 322 18.32 30.04 2.87
C ASP A 322 19.25 29.83 1.64
N LYS A 323 20.49 30.31 1.72
CA LYS A 323 21.46 30.31 0.60
C LYS A 323 21.69 28.93 -0.03
N ILE A 324 21.61 27.87 0.77
CA ILE A 324 21.79 26.48 0.32
C ILE A 324 20.65 26.08 -0.63
N TRP A 325 19.41 26.50 -0.32
CA TRP A 325 18.20 26.17 -1.07
C TRP A 325 18.14 26.81 -2.46
N TYR A 326 18.48 28.10 -2.54
CA TYR A 326 18.58 28.80 -3.82
C TYR A 326 19.68 28.17 -4.70
N SER A 327 20.74 27.65 -4.09
CA SER A 327 21.81 26.97 -4.81
C SER A 327 21.37 25.63 -5.40
N THR A 328 20.54 24.85 -4.70
CA THR A 328 20.02 23.56 -5.17
C THR A 328 19.05 23.74 -6.34
N ILE A 329 18.08 24.64 -6.21
CA ILE A 329 17.14 24.95 -7.30
C ILE A 329 17.88 25.56 -8.49
N LYS A 330 18.82 26.48 -8.26
CA LYS A 330 19.67 27.04 -9.32
C LYS A 330 20.51 25.96 -9.99
N LYS A 331 21.04 24.99 -9.25
CA LYS A 331 21.76 23.84 -9.81
C LYS A 331 20.81 22.98 -10.65
N SER A 332 19.63 22.61 -10.15
CA SER A 332 18.63 21.85 -10.93
C SER A 332 18.19 22.60 -12.21
N LEU A 333 18.03 23.93 -12.14
CA LEU A 333 17.78 24.81 -13.29
C LEU A 333 18.99 24.94 -14.22
N THR A 334 20.20 24.83 -13.69
CA THR A 334 21.43 24.83 -14.49
C THR A 334 21.54 23.49 -15.21
N TYR A 335 21.26 22.37 -14.55
CA TYR A 335 21.12 21.06 -15.18
C TYR A 335 20.00 21.04 -16.23
N TRP A 336 18.86 21.67 -15.96
CA TRP A 336 17.79 21.89 -16.94
C TRP A 336 18.27 22.73 -18.14
N LYS A 337 18.97 23.85 -17.91
CA LYS A 337 19.51 24.68 -19.00
C LYS A 337 20.59 23.95 -19.79
N LEU A 338 21.40 23.13 -19.13
CA LEU A 338 22.44 22.32 -19.73
C LEU A 338 21.80 21.26 -20.63
N CYS A 339 20.86 20.44 -20.15
CA CYS A 339 20.15 19.45 -20.99
C CYS A 339 19.52 20.01 -22.29
N PHE A 340 19.34 21.33 -22.39
CA PHE A 340 18.67 22.02 -23.50
C PHE A 340 19.42 23.26 -24.03
N ALA A 341 20.74 23.39 -23.79
CA ALA A 341 21.54 24.48 -24.34
C ALA A 341 21.87 24.31 -25.83
N CYS A 342 21.69 23.10 -26.38
CA CYS A 342 21.86 22.82 -27.80
C CYS A 342 20.54 23.04 -28.57
N LYS A 343 20.51 24.12 -29.35
CA LYS A 343 19.64 24.27 -30.53
C LYS A 343 20.35 23.76 -31.77
#